data_AF-A0A7C8MII4-F1
#
_entry.id   AF-A0A7C8MII4-F1
#
_cell.length_a   1.000
_cell.length_b   1.000
_cell.length_c   1.000
_cell.angle_alpha   90.00
_cell.angle_beta   90.00
_cell.angle_gamma   90.00
#
_symmetry.space_group_name_H-M   'P 1'
#
loop_
_entity.id
_entity.type
_entity.pdbx_description
1 polymer ?
#
loop_
_entity_poly.entity_id
_entity_poly.type
_entity_poly.pdbx_seq_one_letter_code
_entity_poly.pdbx_strand_id
1 'polypeptide(L)'
;MRSQSSLLALVLCLFAAAAAAWSKEDHEIFRLRDEVVAHSGPNVTFYDLLDVKPSATQDQLKKAYRKKSHQIHPDKQRQVFITSYGLNSKKKGAKPTQKEIDAHMKKVTAAYQRLSVIATVLKGPERERYDHFLRNGFPKWRGSGYYYARFRPGLFSVLMGLLVVGGGGVHYFALLMSWRRRREFTQRYIKRARQTAWGDDTGIQGIPGVDAAPVVVPEEEDAPDGTAPANRRQKRMMDKENRKDKKTQAARKARTAGISAPIEGEVISAPQGAKKRIVAQNGKVLIVDSAGNVFLEEETEEGVKQEYLLDPDEEPQPTIFDTVLLKLPKYLYNQSVGRVLGNQRAIDEPLLDSSDLPEDEAALQSATAANANGEARKRKARAKFLK
;
A
#
# COMPACT_ATOMS: atom_id res chain seq x y z
N MET A 1 -1.25 12.70 -31.35
CA MET A 1 -0.65 11.95 -30.23
C MET A 1 0.89 11.96 -30.27
N ARG A 2 1.56 11.67 -31.39
CA ARG A 2 3.05 11.65 -31.46
C ARG A 2 3.77 12.99 -31.19
N SER A 3 3.15 14.14 -31.52
CA SER A 3 3.72 15.48 -31.26
C SER A 3 3.67 15.88 -29.78
N GLN A 4 2.65 15.43 -29.03
CA GLN A 4 2.53 15.73 -27.59
C GLN A 4 3.52 14.92 -26.77
N SER A 5 3.79 13.67 -27.16
CA SER A 5 4.78 12.81 -26.52
C SER A 5 6.21 13.34 -26.72
N SER A 6 6.51 13.91 -27.88
CA SER A 6 7.82 14.51 -28.19
C SER A 6 8.02 15.86 -27.50
N LEU A 7 6.97 16.70 -27.40
CA LEU A 7 7.01 17.92 -26.59
C LEU A 7 7.20 17.62 -25.10
N LEU A 8 6.48 16.64 -24.55
CA LEU A 8 6.68 16.18 -23.18
C LEU A 8 8.09 15.63 -22.95
N ALA A 9 8.61 14.84 -23.88
CA ALA A 9 9.98 14.34 -23.79
C ALA A 9 11.01 15.47 -23.83
N LEU A 10 10.81 16.47 -24.69
CA LEU A 10 11.71 17.62 -24.80
C LEU A 10 11.67 18.49 -23.54
N VAL A 11 10.47 18.77 -23.01
CA VAL A 11 10.30 19.46 -21.71
C VAL A 11 10.95 18.67 -20.58
N LEU A 12 10.79 17.34 -20.56
CA LEU A 12 11.41 16.48 -19.56
C LEU A 12 12.94 16.46 -19.69
N CYS A 13 13.49 16.46 -20.90
CA CYS A 13 14.92 16.59 -21.15
C CYS A 13 15.47 17.97 -20.75
N LEU A 14 14.74 19.05 -21.03
CA LEU A 14 15.10 20.42 -20.64
C LEU A 14 15.08 20.56 -19.11
N PHE A 15 14.08 19.97 -18.46
CA PHE A 15 13.99 19.92 -17.01
C PHE A 15 15.09 19.04 -16.40
N ALA A 16 15.42 17.91 -17.01
CA ALA A 16 16.51 17.05 -16.59
C ALA A 16 17.87 17.74 -16.75
N ALA A 17 18.08 18.50 -17.82
CA ALA A 17 19.28 19.31 -18.03
C ALA A 17 19.39 20.45 -17.01
N ALA A 18 18.28 21.12 -16.70
CA ALA A 18 18.23 22.14 -15.65
C ALA A 18 18.45 21.55 -14.24
N ALA A 19 17.94 20.35 -13.97
CA ALA A 19 18.15 19.64 -12.71
C ALA A 19 19.58 19.10 -12.56
N ALA A 20 20.23 18.73 -13.68
CA ALA A 20 21.63 18.31 -13.73
C ALA A 20 22.62 19.48 -13.73
N ALA A 21 22.13 20.72 -13.76
CA ALA A 21 22.99 21.91 -13.80
C ALA A 21 23.78 22.14 -12.51
N TRP A 22 23.36 21.54 -11.38
CA TRP A 22 24.02 21.70 -10.09
C TRP A 22 24.76 20.43 -9.69
N SER A 23 26.04 20.58 -9.40
CA SER A 23 26.87 19.48 -8.95
C SER A 23 26.76 19.28 -7.44
N LYS A 24 27.35 18.19 -6.94
CA LYS A 24 27.43 17.94 -5.49
C LYS A 24 28.18 19.05 -4.76
N GLU A 25 29.27 19.55 -5.37
CA GLU A 25 30.10 20.61 -4.78
C GLU A 25 29.30 21.92 -4.62
N ASP A 26 28.40 22.24 -5.55
CA ASP A 26 27.54 23.43 -5.44
C ASP A 26 26.61 23.34 -4.21
N HIS A 27 26.04 22.16 -3.96
CA HIS A 27 25.21 21.92 -2.78
C HIS A 27 26.01 22.04 -1.48
N GLU A 28 27.28 21.62 -1.48
CA GLU A 28 28.17 21.78 -0.32
C GLU A 28 28.47 23.27 -0.05
N ILE A 29 28.74 24.06 -1.09
CA ILE A 29 28.93 25.51 -0.97
C ILE A 29 27.67 26.19 -0.40
N PHE A 30 26.47 25.83 -0.91
CA PHE A 30 25.21 26.39 -0.43
C PHE A 30 24.94 26.04 1.03
N ARG A 31 25.19 24.78 1.41
CA ARG A 31 25.09 24.33 2.80
C ARG A 31 26.03 25.11 3.70
N LEU A 32 27.31 25.25 3.33
CA LEU A 32 28.30 25.98 4.12
C LEU A 32 27.92 27.45 4.28
N ARG A 33 27.45 28.09 3.20
CA ARG A 33 26.95 29.47 3.24
C ARG A 33 25.78 29.61 4.20
N ASP A 34 24.81 28.70 4.16
CA ASP A 34 23.67 28.73 5.08
C ASP A 34 24.10 28.49 6.54
N GLU A 35 25.07 27.62 6.78
CA GLU A 35 25.66 27.42 8.12
C GLU A 35 26.39 28.69 8.60
N VAL A 36 27.11 29.39 7.72
CA VAL A 36 27.76 30.66 8.05
C VAL A 36 26.72 31.74 8.36
N VAL A 37 25.68 31.88 7.54
CA VAL A 37 24.60 32.84 7.76
C VAL A 37 23.88 32.59 9.08
N ALA A 38 23.62 31.33 9.42
CA ALA A 38 22.94 30.95 10.66
C ALA A 38 23.73 31.29 11.93
N HIS A 39 25.07 31.33 11.88
CA HIS A 39 25.93 31.50 13.06
C HIS A 39 26.67 32.84 13.12
N SER A 40 27.02 33.42 11.98
CA SER A 40 27.84 34.64 11.86
C SER A 40 27.06 35.83 11.31
N GLY A 41 25.85 35.60 10.77
CA GLY A 41 24.98 36.62 10.21
C GLY A 41 24.97 36.67 8.67
N PRO A 42 23.99 37.36 8.06
CA PRO A 42 23.72 37.30 6.63
C PRO A 42 24.78 37.96 5.73
N ASN A 43 25.56 38.90 6.29
CA ASN A 43 26.52 39.71 5.52
C ASN A 43 27.95 39.17 5.59
N VAL A 44 28.17 38.00 6.21
CA VAL A 44 29.51 37.44 6.40
C VAL A 44 29.82 36.46 5.26
N THR A 45 30.86 36.75 4.49
CA THR A 45 31.35 35.87 3.43
C THR A 45 32.44 34.92 3.93
N PHE A 46 32.83 33.95 3.09
CA PHE A 46 33.94 33.04 3.39
C PHE A 46 35.28 33.79 3.52
N TYR A 47 35.43 34.89 2.79
CA TYR A 47 36.59 35.76 2.84
C TYR A 47 36.67 36.53 4.15
N ASP A 48 35.54 37.07 4.62
CA ASP A 48 35.46 37.76 5.91
C ASP A 48 35.76 36.82 7.07
N LEU A 49 35.34 35.55 6.98
CA LEU A 49 35.69 34.54 7.97
C LEU A 49 37.18 34.26 8.05
N LEU A 50 37.96 34.47 6.98
CA LEU A 50 39.42 34.34 6.99
C LEU A 50 40.16 35.67 7.16
N ASP A 51 39.44 36.79 7.31
CA ASP A 51 39.97 38.17 7.34
C ASP A 51 40.83 38.51 6.11
N VAL A 52 40.37 38.12 4.92
CA VAL A 52 41.06 38.34 3.64
C VAL A 52 40.12 38.97 2.61
N LYS A 53 40.67 39.63 1.60
CA LYS A 53 39.87 40.15 0.47
C LYS A 53 39.60 39.05 -0.56
N PRO A 54 38.51 39.14 -1.35
CA PRO A 54 38.24 38.21 -2.45
C PRO A 54 39.36 38.16 -3.51
N SER A 55 40.19 39.21 -3.61
CA SER A 55 41.35 39.28 -4.50
C SER A 55 42.62 38.61 -3.94
N ALA A 56 42.57 37.98 -2.78
CA ALA A 56 43.73 37.39 -2.12
C ALA A 56 44.33 36.20 -2.90
N THR A 57 45.66 36.14 -2.92
CA THR A 57 46.42 35.04 -3.54
C THR A 57 46.34 33.76 -2.70
N GLN A 58 46.55 32.59 -3.31
CA GLN A 58 46.49 31.30 -2.62
C GLN A 58 47.43 31.20 -1.40
N ASP A 59 48.61 31.82 -1.44
CA ASP A 59 49.53 31.80 -0.30
C ASP A 59 49.07 32.70 0.85
N GLN A 60 48.40 33.81 0.53
CA GLN A 60 47.74 34.65 1.55
C GLN A 60 46.60 33.87 2.22
N LEU A 61 45.81 33.11 1.46
CA LEU A 61 44.76 32.24 1.99
C LEU A 61 45.33 31.15 2.91
N LYS A 62 46.43 30.51 2.53
CA LYS A 62 47.12 29.51 3.37
C LYS A 62 47.60 30.13 4.69
N LYS A 63 48.22 31.32 4.64
CA LYS A 63 48.69 32.05 5.84
C LYS A 63 47.53 32.46 6.75
N ALA A 64 46.49 33.04 6.18
CA ALA A 64 45.29 33.47 6.92
C ALA A 64 44.59 32.28 7.59
N TYR A 65 44.41 31.17 6.86
CA TYR A 65 43.87 29.94 7.42
C TYR A 65 44.71 29.42 8.59
N ARG A 66 46.04 29.34 8.45
CA ARG A 66 46.92 28.88 9.54
C ARG A 66 46.76 29.75 10.79
N LYS A 67 46.72 31.07 10.61
CA LYS A 67 46.51 32.03 11.70
C LYS A 67 45.17 31.81 12.39
N LYS A 68 44.07 31.70 11.63
CA LYS A 68 42.71 31.57 12.18
C LYS A 68 42.42 30.18 12.76
N SER A 69 42.93 29.13 12.12
CA SER A 69 42.89 27.75 12.62
C SER A 69 43.57 27.65 13.99
N HIS A 70 44.76 28.23 14.16
CA HIS A 70 45.45 28.22 15.45
C HIS A 70 44.68 29.01 16.54
N GLN A 71 43.95 30.05 16.17
CA GLN A 71 43.12 30.80 17.12
C GLN A 71 41.89 29.98 17.56
N ILE A 72 41.20 29.30 16.64
CA ILE A 72 39.92 28.62 16.88
C ILE A 72 40.12 27.13 17.25
N HIS A 73 41.36 26.62 17.26
CA HIS A 73 41.65 25.22 17.51
C HIS A 73 40.99 24.68 18.80
N PRO A 74 40.31 23.52 18.76
CA PRO A 74 39.54 23.02 19.91
C PRO A 74 40.37 22.90 21.19
N ASP A 75 41.58 22.35 21.11
CA ASP A 75 42.43 22.15 22.29
C ASP A 75 42.80 23.47 22.97
N LYS A 76 43.14 24.50 22.19
CA LYS A 76 43.47 25.82 22.71
C LYS A 76 42.24 26.50 23.30
N GLN A 77 41.10 26.39 22.62
CA GLN A 77 39.84 26.94 23.09
C GLN A 77 39.34 26.27 24.36
N ARG A 78 39.66 24.99 24.58
CA ARG A 78 39.43 24.30 25.87
C ARG A 78 40.18 24.98 27.01
N GLN A 79 41.47 25.24 26.81
CA GLN A 79 42.31 25.89 27.81
C GLN A 79 41.83 27.32 28.07
N VAL A 80 41.56 28.10 27.01
CA VAL A 80 41.03 29.46 27.11
C VAL A 80 39.70 29.48 27.87
N PHE A 81 38.80 28.53 27.61
CA PHE A 81 37.53 28.42 28.32
C PHE A 81 37.75 28.15 29.82
N ILE A 82 38.59 27.18 30.17
CA ILE A 82 38.87 26.84 31.58
C ILE A 82 39.51 28.03 32.32
N THR A 83 40.49 28.70 31.71
CA THR A 83 41.18 29.85 32.32
C THR A 83 40.25 31.06 32.47
N SER A 84 39.43 31.35 31.46
CA SER A 84 38.51 32.50 31.48
C SER A 84 37.22 32.26 32.26
N TYR A 85 36.89 31.00 32.58
CA TYR A 85 35.66 30.66 33.30
C TYR A 85 35.57 31.33 34.68
N GLY A 86 36.65 31.30 35.46
CA GLY A 86 36.70 31.89 36.79
C GLY A 86 36.65 33.42 36.81
N LEU A 87 36.97 34.08 35.69
CA LEU A 87 36.88 35.53 35.52
C LEU A 87 35.45 35.97 35.22
N ASN A 88 34.72 35.16 34.45
CA ASN A 88 33.35 35.45 34.03
C ASN A 88 32.29 34.93 35.02
N SER A 89 32.68 34.06 35.96
CA SER A 89 31.79 33.54 36.99
C SER A 89 31.65 34.52 38.15
N LYS A 90 30.43 34.64 38.70
CA LYS A 90 30.15 35.41 39.92
C LYS A 90 30.96 34.93 41.13
N LYS A 91 31.46 33.69 41.12
CA LYS A 91 32.27 33.11 42.20
C LYS A 91 33.74 33.06 41.76
N LYS A 92 34.57 33.88 42.42
CA LYS A 92 36.03 33.88 42.21
C LYS A 92 36.58 32.45 42.40
N GLY A 93 37.28 31.94 41.39
CA GLY A 93 37.89 30.60 41.41
C GLY A 93 36.96 29.44 41.05
N ALA A 94 35.74 29.70 40.55
CA ALA A 94 34.88 28.64 40.02
C ALA A 94 35.55 27.90 38.85
N LYS A 95 35.37 26.58 38.78
CA LYS A 95 35.81 25.73 37.67
C LYS A 95 34.58 25.24 36.88
N PRO A 96 34.65 25.15 35.54
CA PRO A 96 33.54 24.70 34.73
C PRO A 96 33.23 23.23 35.00
N THR A 97 31.94 22.88 34.93
CA THR A 97 31.51 21.48 35.00
C THR A 97 31.88 20.74 33.72
N GLN A 98 32.05 19.42 33.78
CA GLN A 98 32.39 18.62 32.60
C GLN A 98 31.36 18.77 31.48
N LYS A 99 30.06 18.84 31.82
CA LYS A 99 28.97 19.06 30.83
C LYS A 99 29.09 20.40 30.12
N GLU A 100 29.50 21.46 30.82
CA GLU A 100 29.73 22.78 30.23
C GLU A 100 30.93 22.76 29.29
N ILE A 101 32.03 22.10 29.68
CA ILE A 101 33.21 21.91 28.83
C ILE A 101 32.80 21.18 27.56
N ASP A 102 32.08 20.06 27.67
CA ASP A 102 31.67 19.26 26.52
C ASP A 102 30.74 20.05 25.57
N ALA A 103 29.81 20.83 26.12
CA ALA A 103 28.92 21.69 25.34
C ALA A 103 29.68 22.81 24.62
N HIS A 104 30.67 23.43 25.27
CA HIS A 104 31.55 24.43 24.66
C HIS A 104 32.39 23.80 23.54
N MET A 105 33.04 22.66 23.83
CA MET A 105 33.86 21.94 22.89
C MET A 105 33.08 21.47 21.67
N LYS A 106 31.83 21.03 21.83
CA LYS A 106 30.95 20.68 20.71
C LYS A 106 30.74 21.86 19.75
N LYS A 107 30.55 23.08 20.29
CA LYS A 107 30.39 24.30 19.47
C LYS A 107 31.68 24.69 18.77
N VAL A 108 32.80 24.66 19.49
CA VAL A 108 34.12 25.00 18.94
C VAL A 108 34.55 24.02 17.86
N THR A 109 34.43 22.72 18.11
CA THR A 109 34.78 21.68 17.14
C THR A 109 33.95 21.83 15.87
N ALA A 110 32.63 22.08 15.99
CA ALA A 110 31.79 22.35 14.83
C ALA A 110 32.20 23.62 14.07
N ALA A 111 32.53 24.71 14.77
CA ALA A 111 33.03 25.93 14.14
C ALA A 111 34.36 25.71 13.41
N TYR A 112 35.29 24.96 14.02
CA TYR A 112 36.57 24.61 13.44
C TYR A 112 36.42 23.74 12.19
N GLN A 113 35.55 22.72 12.23
CA GLN A 113 35.24 21.86 11.09
C GLN A 113 34.69 22.66 9.91
N ARG A 114 33.75 23.59 10.16
CA ARG A 114 33.24 24.48 9.11
C ARG A 114 34.33 25.35 8.51
N LEU A 115 35.18 25.94 9.36
CA LEU A 115 36.29 26.77 8.90
C LEU A 115 37.31 25.95 8.08
N SER A 116 37.57 24.69 8.44
CA SER A 116 38.45 23.82 7.65
C SER A 116 37.87 23.52 6.26
N VAL A 117 36.57 23.25 6.16
CA VAL A 117 35.91 22.99 4.86
C VAL A 117 35.84 24.27 4.02
N ILE A 118 35.53 25.42 4.62
CA ILE A 118 35.57 26.71 3.91
C ILE A 118 36.96 26.98 3.36
N ALA A 119 38.01 26.69 4.14
CA ALA A 119 39.37 26.85 3.69
C ALA A 119 39.77 25.87 2.57
N THR A 120 39.19 24.67 2.49
CA THR A 120 39.41 23.76 1.35
C THR A 120 38.71 24.27 0.10
N VAL A 121 37.46 24.76 0.22
CA VAL A 121 36.71 25.39 -0.89
C VAL A 121 37.51 26.56 -1.48
N LEU A 122 37.99 27.48 -0.65
CA LEU A 122 38.72 28.67 -1.10
C LEU A 122 40.12 28.36 -1.66
N LYS A 123 40.77 27.28 -1.20
CA LYS A 123 42.07 26.86 -1.74
C LYS A 123 41.95 26.04 -3.02
N GLY A 124 40.82 25.37 -3.21
CA GLY A 124 40.55 24.50 -4.35
C GLY A 124 39.98 25.23 -5.57
N PRO A 125 39.67 24.48 -6.64
CA PRO A 125 39.01 25.01 -7.84
C PRO A 125 37.56 25.46 -7.57
N GLU A 126 36.96 24.99 -6.47
CA GLU A 126 35.60 25.38 -6.03
C GLU A 126 35.48 26.86 -5.68
N ARG A 127 36.62 27.56 -5.45
CA ARG A 127 36.65 29.00 -5.26
C ARG A 127 35.98 29.74 -6.42
N GLU A 128 36.22 29.33 -7.67
CA GLU A 128 35.64 29.99 -8.83
C GLU A 128 34.11 29.85 -8.86
N ARG A 129 33.60 28.68 -8.45
CA ARG A 129 32.15 28.44 -8.31
C ARG A 129 31.56 29.30 -7.20
N TYR A 130 32.26 29.39 -6.06
CA TYR A 130 31.86 30.29 -4.97
C TYR A 130 31.82 31.76 -5.43
N ASP A 131 32.85 32.22 -6.12
CA ASP A 131 32.93 33.59 -6.65
C ASP A 131 31.84 33.87 -7.69
N HIS A 132 31.49 32.88 -8.52
CA HIS A 132 30.34 32.95 -9.43
C HIS A 132 29.02 33.20 -8.66
N PHE A 133 28.74 32.44 -7.60
CA PHE A 133 27.54 32.63 -6.78
C PHE A 133 27.58 33.92 -5.95
N LEU A 134 28.77 34.40 -5.58
CA LEU A 134 28.92 35.68 -4.89
C LEU A 134 28.55 36.86 -5.81
N ARG A 135 28.87 36.77 -7.10
CA ARG A 135 28.54 37.80 -8.12
C ARG A 135 27.09 37.70 -8.60
N ASN A 136 26.60 36.49 -8.85
CA ASN A 136 25.29 36.24 -9.48
C ASN A 136 24.16 36.00 -8.46
N GLY A 137 24.50 35.80 -7.18
CA GLY A 137 23.57 35.48 -6.12
C GLY A 137 23.43 33.98 -5.86
N PHE A 138 23.05 33.64 -4.63
CA PHE A 138 22.81 32.26 -4.19
C PHE A 138 21.35 31.86 -4.39
N PRO A 139 21.05 30.63 -4.83
CA PRO A 139 19.69 30.14 -4.90
C PRO A 139 19.05 30.10 -3.50
N LYS A 140 17.77 30.44 -3.41
CA LYS A 140 17.00 30.36 -2.15
C LYS A 140 16.52 28.94 -1.84
N TRP A 141 16.50 28.04 -2.85
CA TRP A 141 16.05 26.66 -2.68
C TRP A 141 17.13 25.81 -2.02
N ARG A 142 16.76 25.12 -0.94
CA ARG A 142 17.68 24.37 -0.08
C ARG A 142 17.91 22.91 -0.51
N GLY A 143 17.42 22.53 -1.69
CA GLY A 143 17.44 21.16 -2.20
C GLY A 143 16.56 20.18 -1.40
N SER A 144 16.51 18.93 -1.84
CA SER A 144 15.80 17.85 -1.11
C SER A 144 16.62 17.31 0.07
N GLY A 145 17.96 17.34 -0.02
CA GLY A 145 18.88 16.88 1.02
C GLY A 145 18.74 17.61 2.35
N TYR A 146 18.35 18.88 2.34
CA TYR A 146 18.06 19.66 3.55
C TYR A 146 16.94 19.03 4.40
N TYR A 147 15.88 18.54 3.74
CA TYR A 147 14.75 17.92 4.42
C TYR A 147 15.15 16.59 5.06
N TYR A 148 15.93 15.77 4.35
CA TYR A 148 16.39 14.48 4.86
C TYR A 148 17.42 14.60 5.98
N ALA A 149 18.33 15.58 5.93
CA ALA A 149 19.35 15.76 6.97
C ALA A 149 18.76 16.19 8.33
N ARG A 150 17.59 16.84 8.33
CA ARG A 150 16.95 17.38 9.54
C ARG A 150 15.77 16.55 10.03
N PHE A 151 15.14 15.77 9.15
CA PHE A 151 14.07 14.86 9.54
C PHE A 151 14.62 13.74 10.41
N ARG A 152 14.38 13.84 11.73
CA ARG A 152 14.63 12.77 12.69
C ARG A 152 13.28 12.18 13.05
N PRO A 153 12.85 11.07 12.39
CA PRO A 153 11.55 10.51 12.67
C PRO A 153 11.46 10.15 14.16
N GLY A 154 10.53 10.77 14.86
CA GLY A 154 10.22 10.43 16.24
C GLY A 154 9.43 9.13 16.31
N LEU A 155 9.35 8.54 17.50
CA LEU A 155 8.60 7.30 17.74
C LEU A 155 7.18 7.36 17.17
N PHE A 156 6.46 8.47 17.41
CA PHE A 156 5.10 8.67 16.87
C PHE A 156 5.06 8.63 15.34
N SER A 157 6.01 9.29 14.65
CA SER A 157 6.05 9.28 13.19
C SER A 157 6.32 7.89 12.62
N VAL A 158 7.15 7.10 13.31
CA VAL A 158 7.43 5.71 12.93
C VAL A 158 6.20 4.83 13.17
N LEU A 159 5.56 4.95 14.34
CA LEU A 159 4.35 4.20 14.67
C LEU A 159 3.19 4.53 13.73
N MET A 160 3.01 5.81 13.39
CA MET A 160 2.02 6.23 12.40
C MET A 160 2.34 5.65 11.02
N GLY A 161 3.61 5.67 10.60
CA GLY A 161 4.05 5.06 9.34
C GLY A 161 3.78 3.55 9.30
N LEU A 162 4.12 2.84 10.38
CA LEU A 162 3.85 1.40 10.52
C LEU A 162 2.35 1.10 10.53
N LEU A 163 1.54 1.93 11.18
CA LEU A 163 0.09 1.79 11.22
C LEU A 163 -0.52 2.00 9.83
N VAL A 164 -0.07 3.01 9.07
CA VAL A 164 -0.56 3.28 7.71
C VAL A 164 -0.16 2.16 6.75
N VAL A 165 1.11 1.72 6.79
CA VAL A 165 1.62 0.69 5.89
C VAL A 165 1.08 -0.69 6.28
N GLY A 166 1.25 -1.10 7.53
CA GLY A 166 0.86 -2.41 8.04
C GLY A 166 -0.66 -2.50 8.27
N GLY A 167 -1.19 -1.62 9.13
CA GLY A 167 -2.61 -1.62 9.48
C GLY A 167 -3.54 -1.10 8.38
N GLY A 168 -3.01 -0.36 7.41
CA GLY A 168 -3.74 0.09 6.21
C GLY A 168 -3.45 -0.78 5.00
N GLY A 169 -2.31 -0.53 4.33
CA GLY A 169 -2.00 -1.12 3.02
C GLY A 169 -1.90 -2.65 3.02
N VAL A 170 -1.05 -3.22 3.89
CA VAL A 170 -0.85 -4.68 3.99
C VAL A 170 -2.12 -5.37 4.46
N HIS A 171 -2.78 -4.82 5.47
CA HIS A 171 -4.03 -5.37 5.98
C HIS A 171 -5.16 -5.32 4.94
N TYR A 172 -5.32 -4.22 4.20
CA TYR A 172 -6.29 -4.13 3.10
C TYR A 172 -6.02 -5.18 2.02
N PHE A 173 -4.75 -5.38 1.67
CA PHE A 173 -4.38 -6.43 0.73
C PHE A 173 -4.72 -7.83 1.26
N ALA A 174 -4.46 -8.11 2.53
CA ALA A 174 -4.85 -9.37 3.17
C ALA A 174 -6.37 -9.58 3.13
N LEU A 175 -7.16 -8.54 3.43
CA LEU A 175 -8.62 -8.58 3.33
C LEU A 175 -9.08 -8.90 1.91
N LEU A 176 -8.52 -8.22 0.90
CA LEU A 176 -8.84 -8.45 -0.51
C LEU A 176 -8.53 -9.89 -0.96
N MET A 177 -7.36 -10.40 -0.56
CA MET A 177 -6.95 -11.77 -0.86
C MET A 177 -7.85 -12.80 -0.17
N SER A 178 -8.22 -12.53 1.09
CA SER A 178 -9.11 -13.40 1.85
C SER A 178 -10.52 -13.45 1.26
N TRP A 179 -11.10 -12.30 0.90
CA TRP A 179 -12.40 -12.19 0.23
C TRP A 179 -12.40 -12.95 -1.11
N ARG A 180 -11.33 -12.77 -1.90
CA ARG A 180 -11.19 -13.49 -3.18
C ARG A 180 -11.13 -15.00 -2.97
N ARG A 181 -10.35 -15.47 -1.99
CA ARG A 181 -10.23 -16.90 -1.65
C ARG A 181 -11.56 -17.49 -1.19
N ARG A 182 -12.30 -16.79 -0.32
CA ARG A 182 -13.63 -17.21 0.17
C ARG A 182 -14.64 -17.31 -0.98
N ARG A 183 -14.70 -16.30 -1.85
CA ARG A 183 -15.57 -16.34 -3.04
C ARG A 183 -15.25 -17.51 -3.97
N GLU A 184 -13.97 -17.74 -4.25
CA GLU A 184 -13.52 -18.89 -5.07
C GLU A 184 -13.81 -20.25 -4.40
N PHE A 185 -13.76 -20.31 -3.07
CA PHE A 185 -14.17 -21.49 -2.31
C PHE A 185 -15.66 -21.75 -2.45
N THR A 186 -16.52 -20.78 -2.16
CA THR A 186 -17.99 -20.91 -2.23
C THR A 186 -18.44 -21.31 -3.64
N GLN A 187 -17.88 -20.71 -4.68
CA GLN A 187 -18.17 -21.08 -6.07
C GLN A 187 -17.82 -22.55 -6.38
N ARG A 188 -16.64 -23.01 -5.95
CA ARG A 188 -16.23 -24.41 -6.14
C ARG A 188 -17.09 -25.36 -5.32
N TYR A 189 -17.49 -24.95 -4.13
CA TYR A 189 -18.35 -25.73 -3.24
C TYR A 189 -19.75 -25.91 -3.84
N ILE A 190 -20.37 -24.83 -4.33
CA ILE A 190 -21.64 -24.85 -5.08
C ILE A 190 -21.53 -25.74 -6.33
N LYS A 191 -20.45 -25.60 -7.11
CA LYS A 191 -20.25 -26.40 -8.32
C LYS A 191 -20.20 -27.89 -8.01
N ARG A 192 -19.45 -28.29 -6.98
CA ARG A 192 -19.38 -29.70 -6.53
C ARG A 192 -20.74 -30.20 -6.07
N ALA A 193 -21.46 -29.41 -5.27
CA ALA A 193 -22.80 -29.76 -4.81
C ALA A 193 -23.77 -30.04 -5.98
N ARG A 194 -23.77 -29.18 -6.99
CA ARG A 194 -24.56 -29.37 -8.22
C ARG A 194 -24.20 -30.67 -8.95
N GLN A 195 -22.90 -30.91 -9.15
CA GLN A 195 -22.40 -32.11 -9.82
C GLN A 195 -22.77 -33.39 -9.07
N THR A 196 -22.69 -33.41 -7.74
CA THR A 196 -23.07 -34.58 -6.93
C THR A 196 -24.59 -34.81 -6.96
N ALA A 197 -25.40 -33.76 -6.92
CA ALA A 197 -26.86 -33.89 -6.91
C ALA A 197 -27.43 -34.31 -8.28
N TRP A 198 -26.94 -33.72 -9.37
CA TRP A 198 -27.56 -33.83 -10.69
C TRP A 198 -26.64 -34.40 -11.79
N GLY A 199 -25.39 -34.73 -11.49
CA GLY A 199 -24.40 -35.17 -12.48
C GLY A 199 -23.72 -33.99 -13.19
N ASP A 200 -22.71 -34.27 -14.01
CA ASP A 200 -22.00 -33.24 -14.78
C ASP A 200 -22.93 -32.59 -15.81
N ASP A 201 -23.29 -31.33 -15.56
CA ASP A 201 -24.24 -30.53 -16.36
C ASP A 201 -23.66 -30.06 -17.71
N THR A 202 -22.73 -30.82 -18.29
CA THR A 202 -22.32 -30.69 -19.69
C THR A 202 -23.29 -31.44 -20.60
N GLY A 203 -24.56 -31.03 -20.60
CA GLY A 203 -25.43 -31.12 -21.78
C GLY A 203 -26.01 -32.48 -22.17
N ILE A 204 -26.13 -33.47 -21.29
CA ILE A 204 -26.95 -34.66 -21.57
C ILE A 204 -27.80 -35.01 -20.35
N GLN A 205 -28.95 -34.34 -20.23
CA GLN A 205 -30.06 -34.81 -19.38
C GLN A 205 -31.10 -35.48 -20.27
N GLY A 206 -31.41 -36.76 -20.00
CA GLY A 206 -32.67 -37.37 -20.46
C GLY A 206 -32.60 -38.74 -21.13
N ILE A 207 -32.03 -39.77 -20.49
CA ILE A 207 -32.44 -41.16 -20.76
C ILE A 207 -32.70 -41.86 -19.43
N PRO A 208 -33.96 -42.25 -19.12
CA PRO A 208 -34.27 -43.05 -17.93
C PRO A 208 -33.88 -44.51 -18.19
N GLY A 209 -33.04 -45.09 -17.34
CA GLY A 209 -32.76 -46.54 -17.35
C GLY A 209 -31.31 -46.98 -17.64
N VAL A 210 -30.30 -46.18 -17.29
CA VAL A 210 -28.91 -46.68 -17.29
C VAL A 210 -28.37 -46.61 -15.87
N ASP A 211 -28.43 -47.74 -15.19
CA ASP A 211 -27.75 -47.96 -13.93
C ASP A 211 -26.24 -47.70 -14.09
N ALA A 212 -25.67 -47.09 -13.05
CA ALA A 212 -24.26 -46.79 -12.96
C ALA A 212 -23.41 -48.05 -13.17
N ALA A 213 -22.67 -48.11 -14.29
CA ALA A 213 -21.53 -49.00 -14.39
C ALA A 213 -20.32 -48.31 -13.73
N PRO A 214 -19.53 -49.01 -12.90
CA PRO A 214 -18.33 -48.45 -12.32
C PRO A 214 -17.33 -48.17 -13.46
N VAL A 215 -16.71 -46.99 -13.40
CA VAL A 215 -15.64 -46.59 -14.31
C VAL A 215 -14.46 -47.55 -14.13
N VAL A 216 -14.30 -48.49 -15.06
CA VAL A 216 -13.04 -49.19 -15.27
C VAL A 216 -12.12 -48.21 -16.01
N VAL A 217 -10.98 -47.92 -15.39
CA VAL A 217 -9.88 -47.17 -16.00
C VAL A 217 -9.35 -47.98 -17.18
N PRO A 218 -9.33 -47.49 -18.43
CA PRO A 218 -8.70 -48.21 -19.51
C PRO A 218 -7.17 -48.13 -19.34
N GLU A 219 -6.52 -49.30 -19.34
CA GLU A 219 -5.10 -49.43 -19.62
C GLU A 219 -4.78 -48.86 -21.01
N GLU A 220 -3.62 -48.21 -21.11
CA GLU A 220 -3.05 -47.74 -22.36
C GLU A 220 -2.68 -48.95 -23.23
N GLU A 221 -3.47 -49.21 -24.28
CA GLU A 221 -3.06 -50.06 -25.39
C GLU A 221 -2.61 -49.21 -26.58
N ASP A 222 -1.37 -49.45 -27.00
CA ASP A 222 -0.73 -48.92 -28.20
C ASP A 222 -1.56 -49.22 -29.45
N ALA A 223 -1.88 -48.18 -30.24
CA ALA A 223 -2.42 -48.33 -31.60
C ALA A 223 -1.59 -47.53 -32.61
N PRO A 224 -1.50 -48.01 -33.87
CA PRO A 224 -0.37 -47.73 -34.73
C PRO A 224 -0.53 -46.46 -35.58
N ASP A 225 0.65 -46.02 -36.00
CA ASP A 225 1.01 -44.92 -36.89
C ASP A 225 0.07 -44.68 -38.09
N GLY A 226 -0.20 -43.40 -38.39
CA GLY A 226 -0.65 -42.99 -39.72
C GLY A 226 -1.77 -41.95 -39.81
N THR A 227 -1.52 -40.69 -39.48
CA THR A 227 -2.14 -39.55 -40.21
C THR A 227 -1.16 -38.39 -40.35
N ALA A 228 -0.95 -37.95 -41.58
CA ALA A 228 0.07 -36.97 -41.96
C ALA A 228 -0.10 -35.60 -41.25
N PRO A 229 1.01 -34.88 -40.94
CA PRO A 229 0.97 -33.62 -40.22
C PRO A 229 0.37 -32.51 -41.10
N ALA A 230 -0.87 -32.11 -40.80
CA ALA A 230 -1.46 -30.93 -41.41
C ALA A 230 -0.65 -29.66 -41.08
N ASN A 231 -0.32 -28.86 -42.11
CA ASN A 231 0.48 -27.65 -41.97
C ASN A 231 -0.11 -26.72 -40.89
N ARG A 232 0.73 -26.38 -39.89
CA ARG A 232 0.38 -25.59 -38.68
C ARG A 232 -0.37 -24.27 -38.96
N ARG A 233 -0.26 -23.75 -40.19
CA ARG A 233 -0.95 -22.54 -40.67
C ARG A 233 -2.43 -22.78 -41.00
N GLN A 234 -2.80 -23.94 -41.53
CA GLN A 234 -4.20 -24.32 -41.79
C GLN A 234 -4.95 -24.60 -40.48
N LYS A 235 -4.31 -25.24 -39.50
CA LYS A 235 -4.90 -25.48 -38.16
C LYS A 235 -5.29 -24.18 -37.44
N ARG A 236 -4.43 -23.16 -37.54
CA ARG A 236 -4.72 -21.82 -36.97
C ARG A 236 -5.86 -21.09 -37.69
N MET A 237 -6.06 -21.34 -38.99
CA MET A 237 -7.18 -20.76 -39.76
C MET A 237 -8.50 -21.42 -39.35
N MET A 238 -8.53 -22.77 -39.25
CA MET A 238 -9.69 -23.51 -38.74
C MET A 238 -10.08 -23.12 -37.31
N ASP A 239 -9.10 -22.96 -36.40
CA ASP A 239 -9.40 -22.52 -35.03
C ASP A 239 -9.98 -21.09 -34.99
N LYS A 240 -9.57 -20.24 -35.93
CA LYS A 240 -10.05 -18.85 -36.03
C LYS A 240 -11.46 -18.80 -36.63
N GLU A 241 -11.77 -19.66 -37.60
CA GLU A 241 -13.10 -19.81 -38.18
C GLU A 241 -14.08 -20.43 -37.17
N ASN A 242 -13.70 -21.53 -36.51
CA ASN A 242 -14.51 -22.16 -35.45
C ASN A 242 -14.80 -21.23 -34.27
N ARG A 243 -13.85 -20.35 -33.89
CA ARG A 243 -14.10 -19.31 -32.88
C ARG A 243 -15.04 -18.22 -33.37
N LYS A 244 -14.99 -17.87 -34.67
CA LYS A 244 -15.89 -16.88 -35.28
C LYS A 244 -17.31 -17.41 -35.30
N ASP A 245 -17.50 -18.68 -35.63
CA ASP A 245 -18.81 -19.35 -35.69
C ASP A 245 -19.41 -19.57 -34.31
N LYS A 246 -18.60 -19.93 -33.29
CA LYS A 246 -19.07 -19.94 -31.90
C LYS A 246 -19.51 -18.55 -31.42
N LYS A 247 -18.80 -17.48 -31.81
CA LYS A 247 -19.12 -16.11 -31.40
C LYS A 247 -20.38 -15.58 -32.11
N THR A 248 -20.58 -15.91 -33.38
CA THR A 248 -21.79 -15.53 -34.14
C THR A 248 -23.01 -16.33 -33.67
N GLN A 249 -22.86 -17.61 -33.32
CA GLN A 249 -23.95 -18.39 -32.70
C GLN A 249 -24.30 -17.87 -31.30
N ALA A 250 -23.33 -17.54 -30.45
CA ALA A 250 -23.58 -16.95 -29.14
C ALA A 250 -24.28 -15.58 -29.25
N ALA A 251 -23.85 -14.74 -30.20
CA ALA A 251 -24.47 -13.44 -30.46
C ALA A 251 -25.89 -13.55 -31.05
N ARG A 252 -26.15 -14.56 -31.91
CA ARG A 252 -27.50 -14.85 -32.41
C ARG A 252 -28.40 -15.36 -31.28
N LYS A 253 -27.92 -16.28 -30.45
CA LYS A 253 -28.69 -16.81 -29.30
C LYS A 253 -29.03 -15.73 -28.27
N ALA A 254 -28.12 -14.77 -28.03
CA ALA A 254 -28.37 -13.61 -27.18
C ALA A 254 -29.39 -12.63 -27.78
N ARG A 255 -29.43 -12.48 -29.12
CA ARG A 255 -30.39 -11.61 -29.82
C ARG A 255 -31.80 -12.23 -29.90
N THR A 256 -31.91 -13.54 -30.12
CA THR A 256 -33.20 -14.24 -30.16
C THR A 256 -33.85 -14.35 -28.78
N ALA A 257 -33.06 -14.32 -27.71
CA ALA A 257 -33.55 -14.43 -26.34
C ALA A 257 -34.04 -13.11 -25.71
N GLY A 258 -33.95 -11.96 -26.40
CA GLY A 258 -34.52 -10.69 -25.91
C GLY A 258 -33.97 -10.21 -24.55
N ILE A 259 -32.76 -10.61 -24.15
CA ILE A 259 -32.18 -10.32 -22.83
C ILE A 259 -31.51 -8.95 -22.87
N SER A 260 -32.30 -7.87 -22.75
CA SER A 260 -31.76 -6.50 -22.62
C SER A 260 -32.38 -5.70 -21.47
N ALA A 261 -33.08 -6.37 -20.57
CA ALA A 261 -33.37 -5.86 -19.23
C ALA A 261 -32.52 -6.64 -18.23
N PRO A 262 -31.76 -5.99 -17.32
CA PRO A 262 -31.22 -6.69 -16.17
C PRO A 262 -32.43 -7.09 -15.31
N ILE A 263 -32.81 -8.36 -15.38
CA ILE A 263 -33.72 -8.94 -14.40
C ILE A 263 -32.90 -9.02 -13.12
N GLU A 264 -33.10 -8.06 -12.23
CA GLU A 264 -32.61 -8.14 -10.86
C GLU A 264 -33.14 -9.46 -10.29
N GLY A 265 -32.22 -10.37 -9.94
CA GLY A 265 -32.56 -11.67 -9.37
C GLY A 265 -33.48 -11.47 -8.18
N GLU A 266 -34.71 -11.95 -8.32
CA GLU A 266 -35.65 -12.02 -7.22
C GLU A 266 -35.00 -12.87 -6.12
N VAL A 267 -34.95 -12.37 -4.88
CA VAL A 267 -34.38 -13.13 -3.76
C VAL A 267 -35.37 -14.25 -3.43
N ILE A 268 -35.23 -15.38 -4.12
CA ILE A 268 -36.05 -16.57 -3.94
C ILE A 268 -35.60 -17.21 -2.63
N SER A 269 -36.31 -16.90 -1.53
CA SER A 269 -36.00 -17.43 -0.20
C SER A 269 -36.54 -18.84 0.05
N ALA A 270 -37.11 -19.49 -0.96
CA ALA A 270 -37.69 -20.83 -0.84
C ALA A 270 -37.35 -21.66 -2.09
N PRO A 271 -36.89 -22.91 -1.96
CA PRO A 271 -36.50 -23.69 -3.14
C PRO A 271 -37.70 -23.98 -4.05
N GLN A 272 -37.51 -23.86 -5.36
CA GLN A 272 -38.51 -24.05 -6.39
C GLN A 272 -38.22 -25.32 -7.22
N GLY A 273 -38.97 -26.39 -6.95
CA GLY A 273 -38.96 -27.61 -7.77
C GLY A 273 -38.43 -28.84 -7.02
N ALA A 274 -37.91 -29.80 -7.77
CA ALA A 274 -37.41 -31.06 -7.20
C ALA A 274 -36.12 -30.82 -6.40
N LYS A 275 -36.16 -31.13 -5.11
CA LYS A 275 -35.02 -30.95 -4.20
C LYS A 275 -34.24 -32.26 -4.06
N LYS A 276 -32.91 -32.18 -4.09
CA LYS A 276 -32.02 -33.29 -3.71
C LYS A 276 -31.17 -32.90 -2.51
N ARG A 277 -31.19 -33.72 -1.48
CA ARG A 277 -30.40 -33.55 -0.26
C ARG A 277 -29.10 -34.33 -0.42
N ILE A 278 -27.96 -33.66 -0.22
CA ILE A 278 -26.64 -34.26 -0.25
C ILE A 278 -25.91 -33.91 1.05
N VAL A 279 -25.07 -34.82 1.54
CA VAL A 279 -24.21 -34.55 2.69
C VAL A 279 -22.82 -34.23 2.14
N ALA A 280 -22.31 -33.05 2.44
CA ALA A 280 -20.98 -32.64 2.03
C ALA A 280 -19.90 -33.28 2.92
N GLN A 281 -18.65 -33.23 2.46
CA GLN A 281 -17.51 -33.86 3.16
C GLN A 281 -17.26 -33.31 4.57
N ASN A 282 -17.74 -32.09 4.84
CA ASN A 282 -17.71 -31.43 6.15
C ASN A 282 -18.91 -31.81 7.05
N GLY A 283 -19.71 -32.83 6.68
CA GLY A 283 -20.88 -33.27 7.44
C GLY A 283 -22.10 -32.35 7.33
N LYS A 284 -21.98 -31.21 6.64
CA LYS A 284 -23.09 -30.27 6.42
C LYS A 284 -24.06 -30.80 5.35
N VAL A 285 -25.35 -30.62 5.58
CA VAL A 285 -26.40 -31.04 4.63
C VAL A 285 -26.68 -29.89 3.66
N LEU A 286 -26.56 -30.18 2.37
CA LEU A 286 -26.87 -29.24 1.30
C LEU A 286 -28.11 -29.71 0.55
N ILE A 287 -28.98 -28.77 0.21
CA ILE A 287 -30.16 -29.01 -0.59
C ILE A 287 -29.94 -28.33 -1.93
N VAL A 288 -29.88 -29.12 -3.00
CA VAL A 288 -29.73 -28.61 -4.36
C VAL A 288 -31.07 -28.67 -5.05
N ASP A 289 -31.52 -27.50 -5.50
CA ASP A 289 -32.76 -27.36 -6.24
C ASP A 289 -32.55 -27.64 -7.74
N SER A 290 -33.65 -27.93 -8.44
CA SER A 290 -33.67 -28.15 -9.89
C SER A 290 -33.21 -26.93 -10.70
N ALA A 291 -33.40 -25.72 -10.15
CA ALA A 291 -32.87 -24.47 -10.72
C ALA A 291 -31.35 -24.30 -10.54
N GLY A 292 -30.69 -25.20 -9.80
CA GLY A 292 -29.28 -25.12 -9.48
C GLY A 292 -28.94 -24.26 -8.26
N ASN A 293 -29.92 -23.75 -7.52
CA ASN A 293 -29.66 -23.07 -6.25
C ASN A 293 -29.24 -24.10 -5.18
N VAL A 294 -28.23 -23.76 -4.39
CA VAL A 294 -27.69 -24.63 -3.33
C VAL A 294 -27.99 -23.96 -1.99
N PHE A 295 -28.73 -24.67 -1.16
CA PHE A 295 -29.09 -24.23 0.18
C PHE A 295 -28.29 -25.04 1.21
N LEU A 296 -27.82 -24.39 2.26
CA LEU A 296 -27.20 -24.99 3.44
C LEU A 296 -28.28 -25.19 4.51
N GLU A 297 -28.48 -26.43 4.95
CA GLU A 297 -29.37 -26.77 6.06
C GLU A 297 -28.55 -26.68 7.37
N GLU A 298 -28.80 -25.65 8.18
CA GLU A 298 -28.21 -25.53 9.52
C GLU A 298 -29.27 -25.87 10.58
N GLU A 299 -28.90 -26.72 11.53
CA GLU A 299 -29.73 -27.04 12.69
C GLU A 299 -29.35 -26.07 13.81
N THR A 300 -30.27 -25.16 14.15
CA THR A 300 -30.08 -24.25 15.29
C THR A 300 -30.08 -25.06 16.59
N GLU A 301 -29.48 -24.55 17.68
CA GLU A 301 -29.41 -25.22 19.00
C GLU A 301 -30.78 -25.68 19.55
N GLU A 302 -31.87 -25.08 19.07
CA GLU A 302 -33.26 -25.42 19.39
C GLU A 302 -33.84 -26.57 18.53
N GLY A 303 -33.03 -27.22 17.69
CA GLY A 303 -33.44 -28.31 16.81
C GLY A 303 -34.25 -27.89 15.57
N VAL A 304 -34.36 -26.59 15.31
CA VAL A 304 -35.06 -26.05 14.14
C VAL A 304 -34.10 -26.01 12.94
N LYS A 305 -34.46 -26.72 11.88
CA LYS A 305 -33.73 -26.74 10.60
C LYS A 305 -34.02 -25.48 9.80
N GLN A 306 -32.99 -24.69 9.48
CA GLN A 306 -33.10 -23.51 8.64
C GLN A 306 -32.33 -23.70 7.34
N GLU A 307 -32.94 -23.33 6.21
CA GLU A 307 -32.36 -23.44 4.87
C GLU A 307 -31.80 -22.06 4.45
N TYR A 308 -30.47 -21.95 4.29
CA TYR A 308 -29.80 -20.72 3.87
C TYR A 308 -29.31 -20.82 2.43
N LEU A 309 -29.67 -19.88 1.55
CA LEU A 309 -29.14 -19.85 0.18
C LEU A 309 -27.64 -19.51 0.22
N LEU A 310 -26.83 -20.35 -0.43
CA LEU A 310 -25.40 -20.11 -0.54
C LEU A 310 -25.11 -19.27 -1.80
N ASP A 311 -24.86 -17.98 -1.63
CA ASP A 311 -24.55 -17.04 -2.72
C ASP A 311 -23.12 -16.45 -2.58
N PRO A 312 -22.21 -16.67 -3.54
CA PRO A 312 -20.88 -16.07 -3.53
C PRO A 312 -20.85 -14.54 -3.56
N ASP A 313 -21.95 -13.89 -3.98
CA ASP A 313 -22.04 -12.44 -4.13
C ASP A 313 -22.70 -11.73 -2.93
N GLU A 314 -23.17 -12.49 -1.92
CA GLU A 314 -23.73 -11.95 -0.67
C GLU A 314 -22.63 -11.37 0.25
N GLU A 315 -21.39 -11.87 0.16
CA GLU A 315 -20.25 -11.36 0.93
C GLU A 315 -19.78 -10.00 0.38
N PRO A 316 -19.87 -8.90 1.17
CA PRO A 316 -19.51 -7.57 0.72
C PRO A 316 -18.01 -7.47 0.44
N GLN A 317 -17.65 -6.70 -0.58
CA GLN A 317 -16.24 -6.41 -0.89
C GLN A 317 -15.60 -5.62 0.25
N PRO A 318 -14.36 -5.97 0.66
CA PRO A 318 -13.68 -5.25 1.72
C PRO A 318 -13.38 -3.82 1.27
N THR A 319 -13.64 -2.87 2.14
CA THR A 319 -13.37 -1.45 1.92
C THR A 319 -12.16 -0.98 2.73
N ILE A 320 -11.65 0.22 2.43
CA ILE A 320 -10.56 0.81 3.22
C ILE A 320 -10.99 1.05 4.68
N PHE A 321 -12.29 1.22 4.94
CA PHE A 321 -12.84 1.39 6.28
C PHE A 321 -12.77 0.12 7.14
N ASP A 322 -12.61 -1.05 6.50
CA ASP A 322 -12.46 -2.33 7.20
C ASP A 322 -11.03 -2.56 7.72
N THR A 323 -10.13 -1.64 7.39
CA THR A 323 -8.73 -1.73 7.82
C THR A 323 -8.54 -1.33 9.28
N VAL A 324 -7.57 -1.96 9.94
CA VAL A 324 -7.19 -1.63 11.33
C VAL A 324 -6.84 -0.14 11.45
N LEU A 325 -6.26 0.46 10.41
CA LEU A 325 -5.94 1.88 10.34
C LEU A 325 -7.14 2.79 10.67
N LEU A 326 -8.35 2.44 10.23
CA LEU A 326 -9.56 3.25 10.44
C LEU A 326 -10.48 2.68 11.53
N LYS A 327 -10.52 1.34 11.69
CA LYS A 327 -11.29 0.69 12.78
C LYS A 327 -10.73 1.01 14.16
N LEU A 328 -9.41 1.03 14.34
CA LEU A 328 -8.80 1.22 15.66
C LEU A 328 -9.08 2.62 16.24
N PRO A 329 -8.93 3.73 15.49
CA PRO A 329 -9.33 5.05 15.98
C PRO A 329 -10.84 5.14 16.30
N LYS A 330 -11.70 4.58 15.44
CA LYS A 330 -13.16 4.53 15.66
C LYS A 330 -13.49 3.78 16.96
N TYR A 331 -12.87 2.63 17.16
CA TYR A 331 -13.04 1.81 18.36
C TYR A 331 -12.58 2.55 19.62
N LEU A 332 -11.39 3.15 19.61
CA LEU A 332 -10.88 3.93 20.75
C LEU A 332 -11.78 5.14 21.07
N TYR A 333 -12.32 5.80 20.05
CA TYR A 333 -13.30 6.88 20.22
C TYR A 333 -14.59 6.38 20.86
N ASN A 334 -15.13 5.25 20.38
CA ASN A 334 -16.35 4.67 20.92
C ASN A 334 -16.17 4.23 22.39
N GLN A 335 -15.02 3.63 22.72
CA GLN A 335 -14.71 3.16 24.06
C GLN A 335 -14.50 4.31 25.07
N SER A 336 -14.03 5.47 24.60
CA SER A 336 -13.78 6.66 25.44
C SER A 336 -14.95 7.64 25.44
N VAL A 337 -15.13 8.39 24.36
CA VAL A 337 -16.14 9.44 24.19
C VAL A 337 -17.53 8.82 23.99
N GLY A 338 -17.62 7.73 23.20
CA GLY A 338 -18.90 7.05 22.96
C GLY A 338 -19.55 6.49 24.22
N ARG A 339 -18.75 6.13 25.23
CA ARG A 339 -19.22 5.71 26.56
C ARG A 339 -19.90 6.83 27.34
N VAL A 340 -19.40 8.05 27.22
CA VAL A 340 -19.95 9.24 27.89
C VAL A 340 -21.22 9.73 27.19
N LEU A 341 -21.30 9.59 25.86
CA LEU A 341 -22.48 9.96 25.06
C LEU A 341 -23.59 8.90 25.04
N GLY A 342 -23.44 7.78 25.76
CA GLY A 342 -24.48 6.76 25.91
C GLY A 342 -24.73 5.89 24.68
N ASN A 343 -23.78 5.81 23.74
CA ASN A 343 -23.94 5.00 22.53
C ASN A 343 -23.57 3.52 22.78
N GLN A 344 -24.43 2.80 23.52
CA GLN A 344 -24.17 1.41 23.94
C GLN A 344 -23.88 0.45 22.76
N ARG A 345 -24.62 0.58 21.65
CA ARG A 345 -24.44 -0.27 20.45
C ARG A 345 -23.04 -0.18 19.84
N ALA A 346 -22.39 0.99 19.93
CA ALA A 346 -21.07 1.21 19.35
C ALA A 346 -19.92 0.76 20.27
N ILE A 347 -20.22 0.48 21.55
CA ILE A 347 -19.29 -0.02 22.55
C ILE A 347 -19.17 -1.54 22.45
N ASP A 348 -20.27 -2.21 22.09
CA ASP A 348 -20.33 -3.67 21.97
C ASP A 348 -19.77 -4.19 20.63
N GLU A 349 -19.45 -3.30 19.68
CA GLU A 349 -18.83 -3.67 18.38
C GLU A 349 -17.37 -4.10 18.61
N PRO A 350 -17.01 -5.39 18.36
CA PRO A 350 -15.64 -5.86 18.56
C PRO A 350 -14.69 -5.26 17.52
N LEU A 351 -13.43 -5.02 17.92
CA LEU A 351 -12.41 -4.44 17.03
C LEU A 351 -12.06 -5.36 15.84
N LEU A 352 -12.08 -6.67 16.07
CA LEU A 352 -11.83 -7.71 15.07
C LEU A 352 -12.96 -8.74 15.19
N ASP A 353 -13.53 -9.15 14.05
CA ASP A 353 -14.41 -10.32 13.99
C ASP A 353 -13.53 -11.58 14.11
N SER A 354 -13.40 -12.10 15.32
CA SER A 354 -12.81 -13.42 15.56
C SER A 354 -13.88 -14.48 15.40
N SER A 355 -14.09 -14.96 14.18
CA SER A 355 -14.78 -16.22 13.99
C SER A 355 -13.82 -17.34 14.40
N ASP A 356 -14.08 -18.02 15.52
CA ASP A 356 -13.29 -19.19 15.99
C ASP A 356 -13.48 -20.44 15.11
N LEU A 357 -14.21 -20.29 14.00
CA LEU A 357 -14.56 -21.36 13.07
C LEU A 357 -13.43 -21.62 12.06
N PRO A 358 -13.29 -22.87 11.58
CA PRO A 358 -12.41 -23.18 10.46
C PRO A 358 -12.69 -22.27 9.24
N GLU A 359 -11.64 -21.89 8.48
CA GLU A 359 -11.76 -20.95 7.35
C GLU A 359 -12.89 -21.31 6.36
N ASP A 360 -13.06 -22.60 6.10
CA ASP A 360 -14.08 -23.13 5.18
C ASP A 360 -15.50 -22.98 5.74
N GLU A 361 -15.68 -23.11 7.05
CA GLU A 361 -16.98 -22.92 7.69
C GLU A 361 -17.32 -21.44 7.84
N ALA A 362 -16.34 -20.61 8.16
CA ALA A 362 -16.49 -19.15 8.19
C ALA A 362 -16.86 -18.60 6.80
N ALA A 363 -16.32 -19.17 5.72
CA ALA A 363 -16.68 -18.81 4.35
C ALA A 363 -18.11 -19.25 3.97
N LEU A 364 -18.57 -20.39 4.48
CA LEU A 364 -19.97 -20.81 4.29
C LEU A 364 -20.90 -19.92 5.08
N GLN A 365 -20.56 -19.61 6.33
CA GLN A 365 -21.34 -18.69 7.16
C GLN A 365 -21.36 -17.27 6.59
N SER A 366 -20.26 -16.75 6.06
CA SER A 366 -20.26 -15.42 5.43
C SER A 366 -21.12 -15.36 4.17
N ALA A 367 -21.23 -16.48 3.45
CA ALA A 367 -22.05 -16.63 2.27
C ALA A 367 -23.53 -16.96 2.57
N THR A 368 -23.87 -17.33 3.81
CA THR A 368 -25.25 -17.56 4.28
C THR A 368 -25.75 -16.48 5.24
N ALA A 369 -24.85 -15.72 5.85
CA ALA A 369 -25.17 -14.66 6.79
C ALA A 369 -26.10 -13.67 6.11
N ALA A 370 -27.31 -13.54 6.66
CA ALA A 370 -28.28 -12.57 6.20
C ALA A 370 -27.69 -11.17 6.35
N ASN A 371 -27.11 -10.65 5.27
CA ASN A 371 -26.62 -9.29 5.26
C ASN A 371 -27.86 -8.40 5.49
N ALA A 372 -27.77 -7.43 6.40
CA ALA A 372 -28.85 -6.45 6.61
C ALA A 372 -29.26 -5.77 5.28
N ASN A 373 -28.36 -5.76 4.29
CA ASN A 373 -28.63 -5.32 2.93
C ASN A 373 -29.56 -6.25 2.13
N GLY A 374 -29.48 -7.58 2.31
CA GLY A 374 -30.40 -8.56 1.73
C GLY A 374 -31.81 -8.41 2.31
N GLU A 375 -31.93 -8.22 3.63
CA GLU A 375 -33.22 -7.86 4.26
C GLU A 375 -33.72 -6.49 3.80
N ALA A 376 -32.86 -5.48 3.70
CA ALA A 376 -33.26 -4.14 3.22
C ALA A 376 -33.73 -4.17 1.77
N ARG A 377 -33.09 -4.98 0.91
CA ARG A 377 -33.55 -5.27 -0.46
C ARG A 377 -34.88 -6.02 -0.45
N LYS A 378 -35.05 -7.03 0.41
CA LYS A 378 -36.31 -7.77 0.62
C LYS A 378 -37.46 -6.87 1.10
N ARG A 379 -37.19 -5.93 2.00
CA ARG A 379 -38.14 -4.91 2.47
C ARG A 379 -38.51 -3.94 1.35
N LYS A 380 -37.54 -3.48 0.55
CA LYS A 380 -37.79 -2.63 -0.64
C LYS A 380 -38.56 -3.35 -1.75
N ALA A 381 -38.26 -4.61 -2.01
CA ALA A 381 -38.98 -5.44 -2.99
C ALA A 381 -40.43 -5.67 -2.54
N ARG A 382 -40.67 -6.05 -1.27
CA ARG A 382 -42.02 -6.17 -0.71
C ARG A 382 -42.81 -4.85 -0.75
N ALA A 383 -42.17 -3.72 -0.45
CA ALA A 383 -42.80 -2.40 -0.53
C ALA A 383 -43.18 -1.99 -1.97
N LYS A 384 -42.51 -2.53 -2.98
CA LYS A 384 -42.80 -2.29 -4.41
C LYS A 384 -43.98 -3.12 -4.93
N PHE A 385 -44.27 -4.26 -4.32
CA PHE A 385 -45.43 -5.12 -4.63
C PHE A 385 -46.72 -4.71 -3.88
N LEU A 386 -46.62 -3.85 -2.87
CA LEU A 386 -47.74 -3.32 -2.06
C LEU A 386 -48.26 -1.95 -2.56
N LYS A 387 -47.85 -1.53 -3.76
CA LYS A 387 -48.30 -0.34 -4.47
C LYS A 387 -48.85 -0.75 -5.81
#